data_AF-G0MRQ1-F1
#
_entry.id   AF-G0MRQ1-F1
#
_cell.length_a   1.000
_cell.length_b   1.000
_cell.length_c   1.000
_cell.angle_alpha   90.00
_cell.angle_beta   90.00
_cell.angle_gamma   90.00
#
_symmetry.space_group_name_H-M   'P 1'
#
loop_
_entity.id
_entity.type
_entity.pdbx_description
1 polymer ?
#
loop_
_entity_poly.entity_id
_entity_poly.type
_entity_poly.pdbx_seq_one_letter_code
_entity_poly.pdbx_strand_id
1 'polypeptide(L)'
;MLVYIISLELVSLVGFLLNLILFFQFLTTGKGPLSSFHKLCLFKTIPNLIITSTFAFWASTLSFLGKTYNQIPILENLILSQLVGGFSYFFAPLIQVCMSVNRFSVIYFPFSNNSHVPYTNIAIFSCFLVANIPILLSVLTNCYLVYEPEILIFLPERLEDCGHVMDRSVFFTIGILSLTANGFNLAIFTKLLKDKMGGISEAQKNKRRKKWQSMYIQSVIQDFIQLIDITNYNFTSKIYDAPLWTFLFCCLSFASVYALDGMVMIYFHSNWSVCRKIHSVKKTNFFVSGVQSSGPKSGVVVG
;
A
#
# COMPACT_ATOMS: atom_id res chain seq x y z
N MET A 1 -11.77 -24.14 -10.45
CA MET A 1 -11.41 -22.95 -11.24
C MET A 1 -12.30 -21.76 -10.92
N LEU A 2 -13.63 -21.81 -11.14
CA LEU A 2 -14.52 -20.67 -10.86
C LEU A 2 -14.40 -20.08 -9.43
N VAL A 3 -14.34 -20.94 -8.41
CA VAL A 3 -14.15 -20.51 -7.00
C VAL A 3 -12.84 -19.74 -6.81
N TYR A 4 -11.77 -20.11 -7.52
CA TYR A 4 -10.46 -19.46 -7.42
C TYR A 4 -10.52 -18.06 -8.02
N ILE A 5 -11.15 -17.94 -9.19
CA ILE A 5 -11.34 -16.66 -9.89
C ILE A 5 -12.16 -15.70 -9.01
N ILE A 6 -13.32 -16.15 -8.49
CA ILE A 6 -14.17 -15.34 -7.62
C ILE A 6 -13.42 -14.91 -6.36
N SER A 7 -12.66 -15.81 -5.73
CA SER A 7 -11.90 -15.49 -4.51
C SER A 7 -10.84 -14.42 -4.78
N LEU A 8 -10.11 -14.55 -5.89
CA LEU A 8 -9.09 -13.59 -6.32
C LEU A 8 -9.73 -12.23 -6.62
N GLU A 9 -10.80 -12.21 -7.41
CA GLU A 9 -11.54 -11.00 -7.75
C GLU A 9 -12.03 -10.26 -6.50
N LEU A 10 -12.67 -10.96 -5.56
CA LEU A 10 -13.19 -10.34 -4.33
C LEU A 10 -12.08 -9.70 -3.49
N VAL A 11 -10.99 -10.41 -3.26
CA VAL A 11 -9.85 -9.87 -2.48
C VAL A 11 -9.26 -8.66 -3.17
N SER A 12 -9.08 -8.73 -4.49
CA SER A 12 -8.50 -7.65 -5.27
C SER A 12 -9.42 -6.43 -5.39
N LEU A 13 -10.73 -6.61 -5.51
CA LEU A 13 -11.71 -5.52 -5.47
C LEU A 13 -11.74 -4.82 -4.12
N VAL A 14 -11.72 -5.58 -3.02
CA VAL A 14 -11.61 -5.01 -1.67
C VAL A 14 -10.32 -4.22 -1.55
N GLY A 15 -9.19 -4.80 -1.97
CA GLY A 15 -7.89 -4.11 -1.96
C GLY A 15 -7.89 -2.84 -2.78
N PHE A 16 -8.47 -2.86 -3.98
CA PHE A 16 -8.58 -1.71 -4.86
C PHE A 16 -9.39 -0.59 -4.19
N LEU A 17 -10.57 -0.89 -3.65
CA LEU A 17 -11.42 0.09 -2.98
C LEU A 17 -10.73 0.73 -1.76
N LEU A 18 -10.11 -0.09 -0.92
CA LEU A 18 -9.39 0.41 0.28
C LEU A 18 -8.25 1.35 -0.12
N ASN A 19 -7.43 0.96 -1.10
CA ASN A 19 -6.31 1.78 -1.55
C ASN A 19 -6.78 3.03 -2.31
N LEU A 20 -7.91 2.97 -3.02
CA LEU A 20 -8.50 4.12 -3.71
C LEU A 20 -9.01 5.16 -2.71
N ILE A 21 -9.69 4.72 -1.65
CA ILE A 21 -10.13 5.59 -0.55
C ILE A 21 -8.92 6.29 0.08
N LEU A 22 -7.84 5.55 0.37
CA LEU A 22 -6.61 6.11 0.93
C LEU A 22 -5.94 7.12 -0.01
N PHE A 23 -5.84 6.80 -1.30
CA PHE A 23 -5.24 7.67 -2.30
C PHE A 23 -5.96 9.03 -2.33
N PHE A 24 -7.30 9.02 -2.45
CA PHE A 24 -8.09 10.25 -2.41
C PHE A 24 -8.02 10.95 -1.06
N GLN A 25 -8.04 10.20 0.04
CA GLN A 25 -7.89 10.79 1.37
C GLN A 25 -6.56 11.55 1.48
N PHE A 26 -5.44 10.96 1.07
CA PHE A 26 -4.14 11.62 1.12
C PHE A 26 -4.02 12.78 0.15
N LEU A 27 -4.61 12.69 -1.05
CA LEU A 27 -4.66 13.83 -1.99
C LEU A 27 -5.48 15.01 -1.46
N THR A 28 -6.60 14.73 -0.78
CA THR A 28 -7.55 15.76 -0.32
C THR A 28 -7.28 16.27 1.09
N THR A 29 -6.28 15.73 1.79
CA THR A 29 -5.94 16.14 3.16
C THR A 29 -5.27 17.54 3.17
N GLY A 30 -6.10 18.59 3.27
CA GLY A 30 -5.76 19.92 3.79
C GLY A 30 -5.31 20.98 2.77
N LYS A 31 -5.61 22.26 3.07
CA LYS A 31 -5.27 23.46 2.28
C LYS A 31 -3.77 23.86 2.35
N GLY A 32 -2.87 22.93 2.66
CA GLY A 32 -1.44 23.19 2.88
C GLY A 32 -0.55 22.09 2.30
N PRO A 33 0.79 22.28 2.27
CA PRO A 33 1.70 21.30 1.70
C PRO A 33 1.66 19.98 2.47
N LEU A 34 1.54 18.86 1.75
CA LEU A 34 1.55 17.52 2.32
C LEU A 34 2.84 17.28 3.14
N SER A 35 2.70 16.78 4.36
CA SER A 35 3.86 16.40 5.16
C SER A 35 4.62 15.25 4.49
N SER A 36 5.94 15.19 4.69
CA SER A 36 6.81 14.13 4.14
C SER A 36 6.25 12.72 4.30
N PHE A 37 5.78 12.40 5.51
CA PHE A 37 5.17 11.10 5.79
C PHE A 37 3.87 10.84 4.98
N HIS A 38 2.96 11.81 4.86
CA HIS A 38 1.74 11.66 4.06
C HIS A 38 2.05 11.51 2.57
N LYS A 39 3.08 12.20 2.05
CA LYS A 39 3.56 11.99 0.68
C LYS A 39 4.00 10.55 0.47
N LEU A 40 4.83 10.00 1.37
CA LEU A 40 5.27 8.62 1.25
C LEU A 40 4.09 7.62 1.29
N CYS A 41 3.13 7.83 2.19
CA CYS A 41 1.91 7.01 2.22
C CYS A 41 1.08 7.13 0.93
N LEU A 42 0.96 8.32 0.36
CA LEU A 42 0.30 8.52 -0.94
C LEU A 42 1.01 7.71 -2.04
N PHE A 43 2.33 7.82 -2.14
CA PHE A 43 3.09 7.08 -3.14
C PHE A 43 3.06 5.55 -2.90
N LYS A 44 2.89 5.10 -1.65
CA LYS A 44 2.67 3.67 -1.34
C LYS A 44 1.34 3.13 -1.88
N THR A 45 0.29 3.96 -1.93
CA THR A 45 -1.01 3.52 -2.46
C THR A 45 -1.00 3.30 -3.98
N ILE A 46 -0.07 3.91 -4.73
CA ILE A 46 0.06 3.75 -6.19
C ILE A 46 0.35 2.28 -6.59
N PRO A 47 1.44 1.63 -6.13
CA PRO A 47 1.72 0.24 -6.49
C PRO A 47 0.62 -0.71 -5.98
N ASN A 48 0.05 -0.44 -4.81
CA ASN A 48 -1.07 -1.22 -4.29
C ASN A 48 -2.29 -1.16 -5.22
N LEU A 49 -2.63 0.04 -5.73
CA LEU A 49 -3.70 0.24 -6.70
C LEU A 49 -3.42 -0.47 -8.02
N ILE A 50 -2.19 -0.39 -8.55
CA ILE A 50 -1.81 -1.07 -9.79
C ILE A 50 -2.00 -2.58 -9.66
N ILE A 51 -1.48 -3.18 -8.58
CA ILE A 51 -1.56 -4.64 -8.37
C ILE A 51 -3.01 -5.08 -8.17
N THR A 52 -3.74 -4.43 -7.25
CA THR A 52 -5.13 -4.80 -6.95
C THR A 52 -6.08 -4.56 -8.12
N SER A 53 -5.89 -3.49 -8.90
CA SER A 53 -6.68 -3.25 -10.12
C SER A 53 -6.38 -4.27 -11.22
N THR A 54 -5.10 -4.66 -11.41
CA THR A 54 -4.73 -5.66 -12.41
C THR A 54 -5.35 -7.01 -12.08
N PHE A 55 -5.28 -7.46 -10.82
CA PHE A 55 -5.94 -8.69 -10.43
C PHE A 55 -7.47 -8.62 -10.54
N ALA A 56 -8.09 -7.51 -10.11
CA ALA A 56 -9.54 -7.37 -10.10
C ALA A 56 -10.14 -7.27 -11.52
N PHE A 57 -9.56 -6.43 -12.38
CA PHE A 57 -10.20 -6.03 -13.64
C PHE A 57 -9.57 -6.66 -14.88
N TRP A 58 -8.34 -7.14 -14.79
CA TRP A 58 -7.64 -7.73 -15.93
C TRP A 58 -7.47 -9.24 -15.77
N ALA A 59 -6.72 -9.68 -14.76
CA ALA A 59 -6.41 -11.08 -14.54
C ALA A 59 -7.66 -11.94 -14.29
N SER A 60 -8.55 -11.48 -13.39
CA SER A 60 -9.81 -12.16 -13.11
C SER A 60 -10.74 -12.17 -14.33
N THR A 61 -10.86 -11.05 -15.05
CA THR A 61 -11.69 -10.94 -16.26
C THR A 61 -11.25 -11.90 -17.36
N LEU A 62 -9.94 -11.96 -17.66
CA LEU A 62 -9.40 -12.89 -18.65
C LEU A 62 -9.72 -14.34 -18.27
N SER A 63 -9.62 -14.66 -16.98
CA SER A 63 -9.90 -15.99 -16.44
C SER A 63 -11.39 -16.34 -16.49
N PHE A 64 -12.29 -15.38 -16.21
CA PHE A 64 -13.75 -15.57 -16.36
C PHE A 64 -14.15 -15.82 -17.82
N LEU A 65 -13.50 -15.13 -18.75
CA LEU A 65 -13.71 -15.31 -20.19
C LEU A 65 -13.08 -16.62 -20.71
N GLY A 66 -12.39 -17.39 -19.87
CA GLY A 66 -11.70 -18.61 -20.26
C GLY A 66 -10.61 -18.38 -21.30
N LYS A 67 -9.98 -17.19 -21.27
CA LYS A 67 -8.89 -16.86 -22.20
C LYS A 67 -7.66 -17.69 -21.86
N THR A 68 -7.01 -18.25 -22.88
CA THR A 68 -5.71 -18.92 -22.71
C THR A 68 -4.56 -17.95 -22.98
N TYR A 69 -3.34 -18.32 -22.60
CA TYR A 69 -2.12 -17.51 -22.81
C TYR A 69 -2.02 -16.98 -24.25
N ASN A 70 -2.21 -17.86 -25.23
CA ASN A 70 -2.10 -17.54 -26.67
C ASN A 70 -3.20 -16.60 -27.20
N GLN A 71 -4.27 -16.38 -26.43
CA GLN A 71 -5.38 -15.51 -26.82
C GLN A 71 -5.24 -14.09 -26.27
N ILE A 72 -4.26 -13.84 -25.42
CA ILE A 72 -3.96 -12.52 -24.87
C ILE A 72 -2.93 -11.85 -25.77
N PRO A 73 -3.13 -10.58 -26.17
CA PRO A 73 -2.09 -9.84 -26.88
C PRO A 73 -0.79 -9.82 -26.09
N ILE A 74 0.30 -10.30 -26.69
CA ILE A 74 1.60 -10.45 -25.99
C ILE A 74 2.08 -9.14 -25.36
N LEU A 75 1.93 -8.02 -26.08
CA LEU A 75 2.36 -6.72 -25.59
C LEU A 75 1.57 -6.28 -24.35
N GLU A 76 0.26 -6.55 -24.31
CA GLU A 76 -0.60 -6.25 -23.17
C GLU A 76 -0.19 -7.09 -21.96
N ASN A 77 0.01 -8.40 -22.16
CA ASN A 77 0.42 -9.33 -21.12
C ASN A 77 1.77 -8.92 -20.50
N LEU A 78 2.74 -8.62 -21.36
CA LEU A 78 4.08 -8.17 -20.94
C LEU A 78 4.02 -6.87 -20.16
N ILE A 79 3.32 -5.84 -20.66
CA ILE A 79 3.26 -4.54 -19.98
C ILE A 79 2.63 -4.68 -18.59
N LEU A 80 1.47 -5.33 -18.48
CA LEU A 80 0.76 -5.44 -17.20
C LEU A 80 1.51 -6.35 -16.21
N SER A 81 2.07 -7.45 -16.68
CA SER A 81 2.86 -8.36 -15.84
C SER A 81 4.13 -7.69 -15.31
N GLN A 82 4.82 -6.89 -16.14
CA GLN A 82 5.98 -6.12 -15.71
C GLN A 82 5.63 -4.96 -14.78
N LEU A 83 4.48 -4.31 -14.98
CA LEU A 83 4.00 -3.28 -14.05
C LEU A 83 3.66 -3.86 -12.66
N VAL A 84 3.07 -5.06 -12.62
CA VAL A 84 2.69 -5.75 -11.38
C VAL A 84 3.92 -6.36 -10.70
N GLY A 85 4.59 -7.33 -11.33
CA GLY A 85 5.68 -8.12 -10.74
C GLY A 85 7.06 -7.46 -10.81
N GLY A 86 7.25 -6.48 -11.71
CA GLY A 86 8.48 -5.71 -11.83
C GLY A 86 8.41 -4.39 -11.06
N PHE A 87 7.69 -3.40 -11.57
CA PHE A 87 7.67 -2.07 -10.96
C PHE A 87 7.00 -2.04 -9.58
N SER A 88 5.72 -2.44 -9.52
CA SER A 88 4.90 -2.24 -8.31
C SER A 88 5.37 -3.10 -7.14
N TYR A 89 5.79 -4.33 -7.43
CA TYR A 89 6.29 -5.28 -6.44
C TYR A 89 7.54 -4.77 -5.70
N PHE A 90 8.41 -4.00 -6.37
CA PHE A 90 9.62 -3.42 -5.77
C PHE A 90 9.40 -2.01 -5.24
N PHE A 91 8.58 -1.20 -5.92
CA PHE A 91 8.31 0.17 -5.51
C PHE A 91 7.63 0.24 -4.13
N ALA A 92 6.69 -0.67 -3.84
CA ALA A 92 6.00 -0.70 -2.56
C ALA A 92 6.96 -0.89 -1.36
N PRO A 93 7.82 -1.93 -1.31
CA PRO A 93 8.79 -2.11 -0.23
C PRO A 93 9.87 -1.03 -0.16
N LEU A 94 10.28 -0.44 -1.28
CA LEU A 94 11.21 0.70 -1.27
C LEU A 94 10.60 1.92 -0.54
N ILE A 95 9.36 2.26 -0.87
CA ILE A 95 8.63 3.34 -0.18
C ILE A 95 8.42 3.00 1.30
N GLN A 96 8.18 1.73 1.64
CA GLN A 96 8.09 1.25 3.02
C GLN A 96 9.37 1.55 3.82
N VAL A 97 10.55 1.25 3.27
CA VAL A 97 11.83 1.62 3.89
C VAL A 97 11.93 3.13 4.07
N CYS A 98 11.58 3.93 3.06
CA CYS A 98 11.58 5.38 3.19
C CYS A 98 10.64 5.89 4.29
N MET A 99 9.48 5.26 4.48
CA MET A 99 8.57 5.59 5.59
C MET A 99 9.21 5.33 6.95
N SER A 100 9.89 4.20 7.12
CA SER A 100 10.63 3.87 8.35
C SER A 100 11.79 4.84 8.61
N VAL A 101 12.58 5.16 7.57
CA VAL A 101 13.69 6.14 7.67
C VAL A 101 13.16 7.54 8.01
N ASN A 102 12.12 8.01 7.34
CA ASN A 102 11.53 9.32 7.61
C ASN A 102 11.09 9.44 9.09
N ARG A 103 10.49 8.38 9.64
CA ARG A 103 10.10 8.36 11.06
C ARG A 103 11.30 8.32 11.99
N PHE A 104 12.30 7.50 11.65
CA PHE A 104 13.55 7.42 12.41
C PHE A 104 14.22 8.80 12.49
N SER A 105 14.37 9.49 11.36
CA SER A 105 14.99 10.81 11.28
C SER A 105 14.26 11.84 12.15
N VAL A 106 12.93 11.89 12.10
CA VAL A 106 12.12 12.84 12.91
C VAL A 106 12.27 12.59 14.41
N ILE A 107 12.39 11.33 14.84
CA ILE A 107 12.46 10.95 16.25
C ILE A 107 13.89 11.06 16.79
N TYR A 108 14.90 10.75 15.99
CA TYR A 108 16.31 10.80 16.40
C TYR A 108 16.92 12.19 16.27
N PHE A 109 16.53 12.96 15.25
CA PHE A 109 17.13 14.25 14.92
C PHE A 109 16.06 15.38 14.83
N PRO A 110 15.33 15.69 15.92
CA PRO A 110 14.22 16.64 15.91
C PRO A 110 14.62 18.11 15.62
N PHE A 111 15.93 18.44 15.59
CA PHE A 111 16.43 19.82 15.42
C PHE A 111 16.94 20.15 14.00
N SER A 112 16.89 19.22 13.05
CA SER A 112 17.36 19.46 11.67
C SER A 112 16.26 20.06 10.78
N ASN A 113 15.73 21.22 11.16
CA ASN A 113 14.63 21.87 10.43
C ASN A 113 15.08 22.97 9.45
N ASN A 114 16.38 23.02 9.14
CA ASN A 114 16.99 24.06 8.31
C ASN A 114 17.58 23.50 7.00
N SER A 115 16.85 22.58 6.35
CA SER A 115 17.27 22.08 5.03
C SER A 115 16.29 22.55 3.95
N HIS A 116 16.77 23.38 3.04
CA HIS A 116 16.09 23.72 1.78
C HIS A 116 15.94 22.51 0.83
N VAL A 117 16.50 21.36 1.19
CA VAL A 117 16.57 20.16 0.36
C VAL A 117 15.31 19.30 0.55
N PRO A 118 14.55 19.00 -0.52
CA PRO A 118 13.33 18.20 -0.42
C PRO A 118 13.65 16.70 -0.35
N TYR A 119 14.30 16.24 0.73
CA TYR A 119 14.78 14.86 0.90
C TYR A 119 13.73 13.79 0.57
N THR A 120 12.46 14.00 0.95
CA THR A 120 11.38 13.07 0.65
C THR A 120 11.10 12.94 -0.85
N ASN A 121 11.11 14.05 -1.59
CA ASN A 121 10.87 14.00 -3.03
C ASN A 121 12.06 13.31 -3.74
N ILE A 122 13.28 13.59 -3.30
CA ILE A 122 14.49 12.92 -3.80
C ILE A 122 14.39 11.41 -3.54
N ALA A 123 14.04 11.01 -2.31
CA ALA A 123 13.89 9.60 -1.95
C ALA A 123 12.81 8.89 -2.78
N ILE A 124 11.65 9.52 -3.01
CA ILE A 124 10.59 8.97 -3.87
C ILE A 124 11.09 8.80 -5.30
N PHE A 125 11.78 9.81 -5.85
CA PHE A 125 12.34 9.74 -7.19
C PHE A 125 13.39 8.63 -7.30
N SER A 126 14.28 8.49 -6.32
CA SER A 126 15.23 7.38 -6.25
C SER A 126 14.53 6.03 -6.18
N CYS A 127 13.47 5.88 -5.36
CA CYS A 127 12.68 4.65 -5.30
C CYS A 127 12.04 4.34 -6.65
N PHE A 128 11.53 5.36 -7.36
CA PHE A 128 10.94 5.19 -8.67
C PHE A 128 11.98 4.68 -9.68
N LEU A 129 13.18 5.28 -9.72
CA LEU A 129 14.25 4.82 -10.60
C LEU A 129 14.68 3.38 -10.28
N VAL A 130 14.89 3.07 -9.00
CA VAL A 130 15.32 1.72 -8.57
C VAL A 130 14.24 0.67 -8.85
N ALA A 131 12.96 1.00 -8.69
CA ALA A 131 11.86 0.09 -8.99
C ALA A 131 11.72 -0.27 -10.47
N ASN A 132 12.33 0.50 -11.38
CA ASN A 132 12.37 0.17 -12.81
C ASN A 132 13.55 -0.74 -13.20
N ILE A 133 14.51 -0.99 -12.30
CA ILE A 133 15.65 -1.87 -12.57
C ILE A 133 15.20 -3.29 -12.97
N PRO A 134 14.22 -3.95 -12.29
CA PRO A 134 13.75 -5.27 -12.72
C PRO A 134 13.23 -5.29 -14.16
N ILE A 135 12.48 -4.26 -14.56
CA ILE A 135 11.97 -4.12 -15.94
C ILE A 135 13.12 -3.97 -16.92
N LEU A 136 14.09 -3.11 -16.62
CA LEU A 136 15.27 -2.92 -17.45
C LEU A 136 16.06 -4.23 -17.61
N LEU A 137 16.23 -4.98 -16.52
CA LEU A 137 16.89 -6.29 -16.54
C LEU A 137 16.10 -7.30 -17.39
N SER A 138 14.77 -7.33 -17.28
CA SER A 138 13.92 -8.17 -18.14
C SER A 138 14.13 -7.89 -19.62
N VAL A 139 14.22 -6.61 -20.01
CA VAL A 139 14.50 -6.19 -21.39
C VAL A 139 15.90 -6.62 -21.84
N LEU A 140 16.92 -6.39 -21.00
CA LEU A 140 18.32 -6.69 -21.35
C LEU A 140 18.60 -8.20 -21.44
N THR A 141 17.90 -9.01 -20.64
CA THR A 141 18.13 -10.47 -20.55
C THR A 141 17.12 -11.29 -21.36
N ASN A 142 16.09 -10.65 -21.93
CA ASN A 142 14.92 -11.33 -22.52
C ASN A 142 14.26 -12.32 -21.55
N CYS A 143 14.15 -11.91 -20.27
CA CYS A 143 13.49 -12.67 -19.21
C CYS A 143 12.26 -11.88 -18.73
N TYR A 144 11.11 -12.11 -19.37
CA TYR A 144 9.88 -11.39 -19.05
C TYR A 144 8.95 -12.19 -18.13
N LEU A 145 8.26 -11.49 -17.24
CA LEU A 145 7.07 -12.00 -16.55
C LEU A 145 5.86 -11.91 -17.47
N VAL A 146 5.05 -12.96 -17.44
CA VAL A 146 3.77 -13.07 -18.12
C VAL A 146 2.73 -13.65 -17.18
N TYR A 147 1.47 -13.31 -17.41
CA TYR A 147 0.32 -13.87 -16.72
C TYR A 147 -0.23 -15.07 -17.49
N GLU A 148 -0.47 -16.16 -16.78
CA GLU A 148 -1.09 -17.36 -17.32
C GLU A 148 -2.48 -17.58 -16.68
N PRO A 149 -3.59 -17.32 -17.42
CA PRO A 149 -4.94 -17.36 -16.85
C PRO A 149 -5.39 -18.74 -16.40
N GLU A 150 -4.87 -19.81 -17.01
CA GLU A 150 -5.26 -21.19 -16.73
C GLU A 150 -4.90 -21.61 -15.30
N ILE A 151 -3.80 -21.05 -14.78
CA ILE A 151 -3.25 -21.30 -13.45
C ILE A 151 -3.23 -20.05 -12.56
N LEU A 152 -3.75 -18.92 -13.06
CA LEU A 152 -3.97 -17.65 -12.36
C LEU A 152 -2.72 -16.99 -11.81
N ILE A 153 -1.53 -17.26 -12.36
CA ILE A 153 -0.23 -16.86 -11.81
C ILE A 153 0.56 -15.97 -12.78
N PHE A 154 1.41 -15.11 -12.21
CA PHE A 154 2.46 -14.42 -12.95
C PHE A 154 3.74 -15.23 -12.86
N LEU A 155 4.28 -15.64 -13.99
CA LEU A 155 5.49 -16.46 -14.08
C LEU A 155 6.42 -15.98 -15.19
N PRO A 156 7.71 -16.32 -15.13
CA PRO A 156 8.64 -16.03 -16.20
C PRO A 156 8.28 -16.83 -17.46
N GLU A 157 8.22 -16.16 -18.61
CA GLU A 157 7.94 -16.79 -19.91
C GLU A 157 8.94 -17.94 -20.20
N ARG A 158 10.20 -17.74 -19.82
CA ARG A 158 11.27 -18.75 -19.90
C ARG A 158 11.59 -19.30 -18.52
N LEU A 159 10.73 -20.18 -18.02
CA LEU A 159 10.81 -20.70 -16.65
C LEU A 159 12.16 -21.39 -16.34
N GLU A 160 12.65 -22.23 -17.25
CA GLU A 160 13.89 -23.00 -17.05
C GLU A 160 15.14 -22.10 -16.99
N ASP A 161 15.21 -21.09 -17.85
CA ASP A 161 16.38 -20.21 -17.97
C ASP A 161 16.36 -19.06 -16.96
N CYS A 162 15.18 -18.45 -16.75
CA CYS A 162 15.05 -17.20 -16.01
C CYS A 162 14.48 -17.42 -14.60
N GLY A 163 13.67 -18.47 -14.38
CA GLY A 163 12.85 -18.58 -13.18
C GLY A 163 13.63 -18.66 -11.88
N HIS A 164 14.67 -19.50 -11.84
CA HIS A 164 15.51 -19.62 -10.65
C HIS A 164 16.26 -18.33 -10.29
N VAL A 165 16.69 -17.57 -11.30
CA VAL A 165 17.44 -16.32 -11.11
C VAL A 165 16.50 -15.22 -10.62
N MET A 166 15.32 -15.09 -11.24
CA MET A 166 14.31 -14.09 -10.87
C MET A 166 13.76 -14.33 -9.47
N ASP A 167 13.35 -15.56 -9.16
CA ASP A 167 12.84 -15.93 -7.82
C ASP A 167 13.87 -15.62 -6.73
N ARG A 168 15.13 -16.02 -6.95
CA ARG A 168 16.23 -15.78 -6.00
C ARG A 168 16.51 -14.29 -5.83
N SER A 169 16.55 -13.54 -6.92
CA SER A 169 16.77 -12.09 -6.88
C SER A 169 15.67 -11.40 -6.09
N VAL A 170 14.41 -11.73 -6.37
CA VAL A 170 13.25 -11.21 -5.66
C VAL A 170 13.32 -11.53 -4.16
N PHE A 171 13.57 -12.79 -3.81
CA PHE A 171 13.66 -13.24 -2.42
C PHE A 171 14.69 -12.42 -1.62
N PHE A 172 15.92 -12.29 -2.13
CA PHE A 172 16.97 -11.55 -1.44
C PHE A 172 16.69 -10.05 -1.40
N THR A 173 16.26 -9.44 -2.49
CA THR A 173 16.02 -7.98 -2.53
C THR A 173 14.93 -7.59 -1.55
N ILE A 174 13.77 -8.24 -1.59
CA ILE A 174 12.67 -7.86 -0.70
C ILE A 174 12.96 -8.27 0.76
N GLY A 175 13.66 -9.39 0.97
CA GLY A 175 14.16 -9.79 2.28
C GLY A 175 15.05 -8.72 2.92
N ILE A 176 16.03 -8.19 2.18
CA ILE A 176 16.93 -7.11 2.65
C ILE A 176 16.14 -5.82 2.94
N LEU A 177 15.19 -5.45 2.09
CA LEU A 177 14.36 -4.26 2.30
C LEU A 177 13.50 -4.41 3.57
N SER A 178 12.88 -5.57 3.77
CA SER A 178 12.07 -5.85 4.97
C SER A 178 12.91 -5.85 6.25
N LEU A 179 14.10 -6.46 6.22
CA LEU A 179 15.05 -6.43 7.35
C LEU A 179 15.48 -5.00 7.68
N THR A 180 15.76 -4.19 6.65
CA THR A 180 16.14 -2.78 6.81
C THR A 180 15.01 -1.95 7.42
N ALA A 181 13.79 -2.08 6.90
CA ALA A 181 12.61 -1.39 7.44
C ALA A 181 12.34 -1.76 8.91
N ASN A 182 12.37 -3.06 9.22
CA ASN A 182 12.21 -3.56 10.58
C ASN A 182 13.33 -3.10 11.53
N GLY A 183 14.57 -3.03 11.06
CA GLY A 183 15.70 -2.50 11.82
C GLY A 183 15.47 -1.06 12.28
N PHE A 184 15.03 -0.18 11.38
CA PHE A 184 14.66 1.20 11.73
C PHE A 184 13.47 1.25 12.71
N ASN A 185 12.45 0.43 12.47
CA ASN A 185 11.28 0.34 13.34
C ASN A 185 11.66 -0.11 14.77
N LEU A 186 12.54 -1.09 14.90
CA LEU A 186 13.05 -1.56 16.19
C LEU A 186 13.87 -0.46 16.90
N ALA A 187 14.73 0.26 16.17
CA ALA A 187 15.48 1.37 16.74
C ALA A 187 14.53 2.44 17.30
N ILE A 188 13.50 2.84 16.55
CA ILE A 188 12.45 3.75 17.02
C ILE A 188 11.82 3.22 18.31
N PHE A 189 11.39 1.96 18.32
CA PHE A 189 10.77 1.35 19.49
C PHE A 189 11.68 1.41 20.73
N THR A 190 12.97 1.06 20.59
CA THR A 190 13.93 1.11 21.71
C THR A 190 14.12 2.53 22.26
N LYS A 191 14.17 3.55 21.39
CA LYS A 191 14.25 4.95 21.84
C LYS A 191 12.99 5.38 22.59
N LEU A 192 11.82 4.96 22.14
CA LEU A 192 10.54 5.25 22.79
C LEU A 192 10.38 4.60 24.18
N LEU A 193 11.12 3.52 24.45
CA LEU A 193 11.20 2.93 25.79
C LEU A 193 12.16 3.70 26.71
N LYS A 194 13.25 4.24 26.16
CA LYS A 194 14.33 4.91 26.92
C LYS A 194 14.06 6.40 27.20
N ASP A 195 13.39 7.12 26.30
CA ASP A 195 13.18 8.56 26.46
C ASP A 195 12.12 8.88 27.53
N LYS A 196 12.59 9.36 28.69
CA LYS A 196 11.75 10.11 29.64
C LYS A 196 11.50 11.50 29.06
N MET A 197 10.44 11.66 28.27
CA MET A 197 10.09 12.99 27.72
C MET A 197 9.77 13.96 28.87
N GLY A 198 10.71 14.82 29.24
CA GLY A 198 10.52 15.90 30.21
C GLY A 198 10.04 17.18 29.53
N GLY A 199 9.34 18.05 30.27
CA GLY A 199 8.99 19.42 29.81
C GLY A 199 7.72 19.55 28.95
N ILE A 200 6.90 18.49 28.80
CA ILE A 200 5.61 18.52 28.09
C ILE A 200 4.54 17.94 29.01
N SER A 201 3.31 18.46 28.96
CA SER A 201 2.15 17.89 29.68
C SER A 201 2.03 16.38 29.41
N GLU A 202 1.82 15.60 30.47
CA GLU A 202 1.69 14.13 30.40
C GLU A 202 0.60 13.68 29.41
N ALA A 203 -0.46 14.46 29.23
CA ALA A 203 -1.51 14.16 28.25
C ALA A 203 -1.02 14.28 26.78
N GLN A 204 -0.25 15.33 26.46
CA GLN A 204 0.34 15.50 25.12
C GLN A 204 1.43 14.47 24.85
N LYS A 205 2.24 14.16 25.85
CA LYS A 205 3.26 13.10 25.81
C LYS A 205 2.64 11.73 25.52
N ASN A 206 1.58 11.37 26.25
CA ASN A 206 0.87 10.11 26.05
C ASN A 206 0.22 10.04 24.66
N LYS A 207 -0.39 11.14 24.18
CA LYS A 207 -0.98 11.20 22.82
C LYS A 207 0.07 11.01 21.71
N ARG A 208 1.23 11.65 21.82
CA ARG A 208 2.35 11.49 20.87
C ARG A 208 2.90 10.07 20.89
N ARG A 209 3.13 9.51 22.09
CA ARG A 209 3.60 8.14 22.27
C ARG A 209 2.65 7.11 21.66
N LYS A 210 1.34 7.22 21.92
CA LYS A 210 0.31 6.36 21.31
C LYS A 210 0.34 6.44 19.79
N LYS A 211 0.39 7.66 19.21
CA LYS A 211 0.49 7.83 17.76
C LYS A 211 1.73 7.15 17.18
N TRP A 212 2.88 7.29 17.84
CA TRP A 212 4.14 6.69 17.39
C TRP A 212 4.13 5.16 17.51
N GLN A 213 3.60 4.62 18.61
CA GLN A 213 3.38 3.18 18.75
C GLN A 213 2.44 2.64 17.67
N SER A 214 1.34 3.35 17.40
CA SER A 214 0.39 2.99 16.35
C SER A 214 1.08 2.91 14.98
N MET A 215 1.87 3.94 14.64
CA MET A 215 2.64 3.97 13.39
C MET A 215 3.69 2.86 13.32
N TYR A 216 4.37 2.54 14.42
CA TYR A 216 5.30 1.42 14.51
C TYR A 216 4.59 0.08 14.25
N ILE A 217 3.49 -0.19 14.96
CA ILE A 217 2.70 -1.42 14.80
C ILE A 217 2.23 -1.56 13.36
N GLN A 218 1.71 -0.48 12.75
CA GLN A 218 1.34 -0.46 11.34
C GLN A 218 2.48 -0.95 10.44
N SER A 219 3.68 -0.38 10.61
CA SER A 219 4.82 -0.71 9.76
C SER A 219 5.26 -2.16 9.95
N VAL A 220 5.31 -2.63 11.20
CA VAL A 220 5.69 -4.00 11.52
C VAL A 220 4.72 -5.00 10.89
N ILE A 221 3.40 -4.75 11.01
CA ILE A 221 2.39 -5.61 10.39
C ILE A 221 2.58 -5.67 8.87
N GLN A 222 2.76 -4.53 8.21
CA GLN A 222 2.97 -4.46 6.76
C GLN A 222 4.25 -5.19 6.32
N ASP A 223 5.35 -5.04 7.06
CA ASP A 223 6.62 -5.69 6.75
C ASP A 223 6.52 -7.22 6.90
N PHE A 224 5.78 -7.71 7.92
CA PHE A 224 5.52 -9.14 8.10
C PHE A 224 4.59 -9.71 7.03
N ILE A 225 3.54 -8.98 6.61
CA ILE A 225 2.65 -9.41 5.53
C ILE A 225 3.45 -9.70 4.25
N GLN A 226 4.36 -8.79 3.86
CA GLN A 226 5.20 -8.98 2.68
C GLN A 226 6.18 -10.17 2.83
N LEU A 227 6.74 -10.37 4.03
CA LEU A 227 7.67 -11.47 4.29
C LEU A 227 6.96 -12.83 4.26
N ILE A 228 5.73 -12.90 4.77
CA ILE A 228 4.88 -14.09 4.70
C ILE A 228 4.62 -14.45 3.24
N ASP A 229 4.28 -13.48 2.39
CA ASP A 229 3.99 -13.71 0.98
C ASP A 229 5.19 -14.26 0.21
N ILE A 230 6.37 -13.68 0.41
CA ILE A 230 7.60 -14.17 -0.22
C ILE A 230 7.94 -15.58 0.24
N THR A 231 7.72 -15.86 1.53
CA THR A 231 7.90 -17.19 2.10
C THR A 231 6.91 -18.18 1.49
N ASN A 232 5.65 -17.76 1.35
CA ASN A 232 4.59 -18.54 0.74
C ASN A 232 4.91 -18.88 -0.71
N TYR A 233 5.33 -17.89 -1.51
CA TYR A 233 5.68 -18.08 -2.90
C TYR A 233 6.92 -18.98 -3.07
N ASN A 234 8.00 -18.74 -2.31
CA ASN A 234 9.27 -19.45 -2.53
C ASN A 234 9.34 -20.84 -1.90
N PHE A 235 8.65 -21.06 -0.79
CA PHE A 235 8.72 -22.31 -0.02
C PHE A 235 7.36 -22.99 0.08
N THR A 236 6.36 -22.32 0.66
CA THR A 236 5.09 -22.97 1.00
C THR A 236 4.39 -23.54 -0.23
N SER A 237 4.31 -22.76 -1.32
CA SER A 237 3.65 -23.14 -2.57
C SER A 237 4.23 -24.42 -3.21
N LYS A 238 5.49 -24.75 -2.89
CA LYS A 238 6.25 -25.88 -3.44
C LYS A 238 6.18 -27.14 -2.57
N ILE A 239 5.52 -27.08 -1.40
CA ILE A 239 5.40 -28.23 -0.48
C ILE A 239 4.45 -29.30 -1.05
N TYR A 240 3.33 -28.88 -1.63
CA TYR A 240 2.33 -29.78 -2.20
C TYR A 240 2.03 -29.39 -3.63
N ASP A 241 2.16 -30.36 -4.54
CA ASP A 241 1.78 -30.21 -5.94
C ASP A 241 0.27 -30.39 -6.10
N ALA A 242 -0.48 -29.38 -5.66
CA ALA A 242 -1.92 -29.34 -5.75
C ALA A 242 -2.38 -27.96 -6.24
N PRO A 243 -3.25 -27.86 -7.26
CA PRO A 243 -3.64 -26.57 -7.84
C PRO A 243 -4.23 -25.58 -6.81
N LEU A 244 -5.00 -26.07 -5.84
CA LEU A 244 -5.51 -25.24 -4.74
C LEU A 244 -4.38 -24.68 -3.88
N TRP A 245 -3.39 -25.52 -3.56
CA TRP A 245 -2.29 -25.16 -2.68
C TRP A 245 -1.41 -24.07 -3.32
N THR A 246 -1.03 -24.27 -4.58
CA THR A 246 -0.28 -23.27 -5.36
C THR A 246 -1.06 -21.98 -5.50
N PHE A 247 -2.37 -22.04 -5.81
CA PHE A 247 -3.22 -20.85 -5.90
C PHE A 247 -3.27 -20.05 -4.59
N LEU A 248 -3.46 -20.72 -3.45
CA LEU A 248 -3.55 -20.07 -2.14
C LEU A 248 -2.26 -19.34 -1.76
N PHE A 249 -1.12 -20.01 -1.92
CA PHE A 249 0.18 -19.49 -1.45
C PHE A 249 0.96 -18.69 -2.49
N CYS A 250 0.48 -18.64 -3.74
CA CYS A 250 1.04 -17.76 -4.76
C CYS A 250 0.10 -16.59 -5.03
N CYS A 251 -0.98 -16.81 -5.77
CA CYS A 251 -1.75 -15.73 -6.38
C CYS A 251 -2.68 -15.05 -5.37
N LEU A 252 -3.39 -15.85 -4.56
CA LEU A 252 -4.26 -15.30 -3.53
C LEU A 252 -3.45 -14.62 -2.43
N SER A 253 -2.32 -15.22 -2.02
CA SER A 253 -1.37 -14.60 -1.09
C SER A 253 -0.90 -13.25 -1.63
N PHE A 254 -0.44 -13.21 -2.88
CA PHE A 254 0.08 -11.99 -3.51
C PHE A 254 -1.00 -10.89 -3.57
N ALA A 255 -2.21 -11.19 -4.03
CA ALA A 255 -3.31 -10.21 -4.02
C ALA A 255 -3.68 -9.76 -2.60
N SER A 256 -3.67 -10.68 -1.63
CA SER A 256 -4.01 -10.41 -0.23
C SER A 256 -3.03 -9.45 0.43
N VAL A 257 -1.74 -9.50 0.11
CA VAL A 257 -0.74 -8.57 0.64
C VAL A 257 -1.17 -7.12 0.47
N TYR A 258 -1.54 -6.74 -0.76
CA TYR A 258 -1.84 -5.34 -1.09
C TYR A 258 -3.24 -4.91 -0.61
N ALA A 259 -4.17 -5.86 -0.47
CA ALA A 259 -5.44 -5.62 0.18
C ALA A 259 -5.26 -5.39 1.70
N LEU A 260 -4.48 -6.24 2.37
CA LEU A 260 -4.19 -6.12 3.80
C LEU A 260 -3.33 -4.88 4.09
N ASP A 261 -2.38 -4.53 3.23
CA ASP A 261 -1.59 -3.31 3.36
C ASP A 261 -2.50 -2.06 3.39
N GLY A 262 -3.43 -1.97 2.44
CA GLY A 262 -4.45 -0.91 2.41
C GLY A 262 -5.36 -0.92 3.63
N MET A 263 -5.79 -2.11 4.09
CA MET A 263 -6.61 -2.26 5.29
C MET A 263 -5.90 -1.75 6.54
N VAL A 264 -4.63 -2.14 6.72
CA VAL A 264 -3.77 -1.73 7.83
C VAL A 264 -3.56 -0.21 7.79
N MET A 265 -3.26 0.36 6.62
CA MET A 265 -3.15 1.81 6.46
C MET A 265 -4.44 2.53 6.86
N ILE A 266 -5.62 2.06 6.43
CA ILE A 266 -6.91 2.65 6.84
C ILE A 266 -7.09 2.57 8.35
N TYR A 267 -6.87 1.41 8.96
CA TYR A 267 -7.05 1.23 10.40
C TYR A 267 -6.20 2.23 11.22
N PHE A 268 -4.95 2.44 10.80
CA PHE A 268 -4.01 3.32 11.50
C PHE A 268 -4.11 4.81 11.13
N HIS A 269 -4.58 5.15 9.93
CA HIS A 269 -4.73 6.53 9.46
C HIS A 269 -6.17 7.06 9.50
N SER A 270 -7.17 6.23 9.81
CA SER A 270 -8.54 6.64 10.05
C SER A 270 -8.65 7.38 11.40
N ASN A 271 -8.11 8.59 11.45
CA ASN A 271 -8.47 9.57 12.47
C ASN A 271 -9.92 10.02 12.22
N TRP A 272 -10.90 9.26 12.73
CA TRP A 272 -12.27 9.59 13.21
C TRP A 272 -13.08 10.77 12.59
N SER A 273 -12.67 11.34 11.47
CA SER A 273 -13.21 12.57 10.88
C SER A 273 -13.99 12.29 9.61
N VAL A 274 -13.62 11.25 8.86
CA VAL A 274 -14.34 10.79 7.66
C VAL A 274 -15.64 10.07 8.03
N CYS A 275 -15.61 9.18 9.03
CA CYS A 275 -16.84 8.54 9.53
C CYS A 275 -17.82 9.59 10.09
N ARG A 276 -17.31 10.67 10.71
CA ARG A 276 -18.13 11.83 11.12
C ARG A 276 -18.60 12.70 9.96
N LYS A 277 -17.82 12.91 8.90
CA LYS A 277 -18.27 13.66 7.72
C LYS A 277 -19.34 12.92 6.93
N ILE A 278 -19.19 11.62 6.72
CA ILE A 278 -20.21 10.78 6.05
C ILE A 278 -21.48 10.71 6.91
N HIS A 279 -21.35 10.58 8.24
CA HIS A 279 -22.49 10.60 9.16
C HIS A 279 -23.11 12.01 9.35
N SER A 280 -22.32 13.07 9.17
CA SER A 280 -22.78 14.47 9.20
C SER A 280 -23.57 14.84 7.95
N VAL A 281 -23.13 14.39 6.77
CA VAL A 281 -23.84 14.60 5.50
C VAL A 281 -25.19 13.86 5.50
N LYS A 282 -25.27 12.68 6.13
CA LYS A 282 -26.55 11.97 6.33
C LYS A 282 -27.51 12.66 7.32
N LYS A 283 -27.02 13.49 8.25
CA LYS A 283 -27.88 14.20 9.22
C LYS A 283 -28.45 15.53 8.72
N THR A 284 -27.92 16.09 7.63
CA THR A 284 -28.37 17.40 7.10
C THR A 284 -29.56 17.35 6.13
N ASN A 285 -30.12 16.17 5.82
CA ASN A 285 -31.26 16.03 4.90
C ASN A 285 -32.63 15.83 5.58
N PHE A 286 -32.74 16.02 6.89
CA PHE A 286 -34.03 16.15 7.59
C PHE A 286 -34.11 17.52 8.25
N PHE A 287 -34.29 18.57 7.43
CA PHE A 287 -34.85 19.83 7.91
C PHE A 287 -36.27 19.94 7.38
N VAL A 288 -37.20 19.93 8.32
CA VAL A 288 -38.65 20.02 8.14
C VAL A 288 -38.99 21.30 7.38
N SER A 289 -39.72 21.15 6.28
CA SER A 289 -40.44 22.24 5.61
C SER A 289 -41.73 22.51 6.39
N GLY A 290 -41.98 23.77 6.76
CA GLY A 290 -43.15 24.17 7.54
C GLY A 290 -43.29 25.68 7.72
N VAL A 291 -43.52 26.38 6.60
CA VAL A 291 -44.40 27.55 6.38
C VAL A 291 -44.63 28.59 7.51
N GLN A 292 -44.18 29.82 7.20
CA GLN A 292 -44.69 31.19 7.46
C GLN A 292 -45.84 31.49 8.45
N SER A 293 -45.66 32.55 9.26
CA SER A 293 -46.63 33.67 9.35
C SER A 293 -45.99 34.97 9.90
N SER A 294 -46.58 36.09 9.48
CA SER A 294 -46.16 37.49 9.39
C SER A 294 -46.27 38.37 10.66
N GLY A 295 -45.51 39.48 10.72
CA GLY A 295 -45.85 40.67 11.51
C GLY A 295 -44.70 41.66 11.78
N PRO A 296 -44.79 42.97 11.44
CA PRO A 296 -43.70 43.94 11.54
C PRO A 296 -43.81 44.89 12.75
N LYS A 297 -42.68 45.54 13.10
CA LYS A 297 -42.46 46.93 13.64
C LYS A 297 -41.37 46.94 14.73
N SER A 298 -40.22 47.57 14.43
CA SER A 298 -39.78 48.92 14.82
C SER A 298 -39.41 49.07 16.30
N GLY A 299 -38.17 49.50 16.57
CA GLY A 299 -37.74 49.91 17.91
C GLY A 299 -36.25 50.09 18.02
N VAL A 300 -35.78 51.28 17.63
CA VAL A 300 -34.54 51.91 18.11
C VAL A 300 -34.58 52.00 19.64
N VAL A 301 -33.48 51.71 20.36
CA VAL A 301 -32.90 52.55 21.44
C VAL A 301 -31.48 52.06 21.74
N VAL A 302 -30.58 53.05 21.79
CA VAL A 302 -29.19 53.03 22.26
C VAL A 302 -29.17 53.13 23.79
N GLY A 303 -28.28 52.40 24.46
CA GLY A 303 -28.01 52.55 25.91
C GLY A 303 -27.28 51.33 26.47
#